data_AF-A0A3D0FSE4-F1
#
_entry.id   AF-A0A3D0FSE4-F1
#
_cell.length_a   1.000
_cell.length_b   1.000
_cell.length_c   1.000
_cell.angle_alpha   90.00
_cell.angle_beta   90.00
_cell.angle_gamma   90.00
#
_symmetry.space_group_name_H-M   'P 1'
#
loop_
_entity.id
_entity.type
_entity.pdbx_description
1 polymer ?
#
loop_
_entity_poly.entity_id
_entity_poly.type
_entity_poly.pdbx_seq_one_letter_code
_entity_poly.pdbx_strand_id
1 'polypeptide(L)'
;MRRLILLIFSLFFFTFASAERPVKDVKNNFRNFGSRTTKIVLSDDGIIDAYIRDAAIKEWKISPYEFCTPQEYEVIKEDTSFFFLLRTDGIFSKEYEPSIEFLSLIKGGPKFKRGLFMSAELISLPFQAKDDDSGEIIPFIPAYLQIIQDYIMTVQKNILASISGNVVLGDLAGINGKTLLFKEEDIAFPAEKDEIKWIFRGRAEVVSQDVIESAISEISQDVAIGLVISPLRAHKGGYYYKLVIDPAEGKLYYFKKNRINEKLPVGFSRNDINKLSAPYKR
;
A
#
# COMPACT_ATOMS: atom_id res chain seq x y z
N MET A 1 -3.12 -36.19 44.44
CA MET A 1 -3.69 -36.17 43.07
C MET A 1 -4.78 -35.11 42.87
N ARG A 2 -5.80 -35.02 43.73
CA ARG A 2 -6.91 -34.04 43.61
C ARG A 2 -6.47 -32.55 43.58
N ARG A 3 -5.39 -32.19 44.30
CA ARG A 3 -4.81 -30.83 44.30
C ARG A 3 -3.98 -30.51 43.05
N LEU A 4 -3.42 -31.52 42.37
CA LEU A 4 -2.64 -31.35 41.15
C LEU A 4 -3.57 -31.11 39.93
N ILE A 5 -4.71 -31.79 39.91
CA ILE A 5 -5.76 -31.64 38.88
C ILE A 5 -6.36 -30.23 38.93
N LEU A 6 -6.62 -29.68 40.12
CA LEU A 6 -7.13 -28.31 40.30
C LEU A 6 -6.14 -27.23 39.83
N LEU A 7 -4.84 -27.45 39.97
CA LEU A 7 -3.78 -26.54 39.50
C LEU A 7 -3.62 -26.56 37.98
N ILE A 8 -3.79 -27.72 37.33
CA ILE A 8 -3.77 -27.83 35.87
C ILE A 8 -5.03 -27.21 35.26
N PHE A 9 -6.18 -27.35 35.91
CA PHE A 9 -7.43 -26.71 35.48
C PHE A 9 -7.37 -25.18 35.61
N SER A 10 -6.73 -24.62 36.66
CA SER A 10 -6.59 -23.16 36.79
C SER A 10 -5.59 -22.56 35.79
N LEU A 11 -4.55 -23.31 35.40
CA LEU A 11 -3.62 -22.88 34.34
C LEU A 11 -4.29 -22.82 32.96
N PHE A 12 -5.27 -23.68 32.69
CA PHE A 12 -6.01 -23.70 31.42
C PHE A 12 -7.00 -22.54 31.25
N PHE A 13 -7.50 -21.95 32.35
CA PHE A 13 -8.42 -20.80 32.28
C PHE A 13 -7.72 -19.46 32.01
N PHE A 14 -6.40 -19.36 32.21
CA PHE A 14 -5.67 -18.09 32.02
C PHE A 14 -5.16 -17.85 30.59
N THR A 15 -5.21 -18.84 29.70
CA THR A 15 -4.60 -18.74 28.36
C THR A 15 -5.56 -18.26 27.26
N PHE A 16 -6.87 -18.12 27.51
CA PHE A 16 -7.83 -17.73 26.48
C PHE A 16 -8.10 -16.22 26.37
N ALA A 17 -7.72 -15.40 27.35
CA ALA A 17 -8.11 -13.97 27.38
C ALA A 17 -7.21 -13.03 26.54
N SER A 18 -6.03 -13.47 26.09
CA SER A 18 -5.06 -12.60 25.39
C SER A 18 -5.20 -12.62 23.87
N ALA A 19 -5.82 -13.65 23.28
CA ALA A 19 -6.00 -13.74 21.82
C ALA A 19 -7.20 -12.91 21.30
N GLU A 20 -8.18 -12.60 22.15
CA GLU A 20 -9.40 -11.89 21.73
C GLU A 20 -9.22 -10.37 21.52
N ARG A 21 -8.25 -9.75 22.20
CA ARG A 21 -8.05 -8.28 22.14
C ARG A 21 -7.67 -7.78 20.74
N PRO A 22 -6.60 -8.29 20.09
CA PRO A 22 -6.25 -7.84 18.74
C PRO A 22 -7.36 -8.12 17.71
N VAL A 23 -8.12 -9.20 17.88
CA VAL A 23 -9.27 -9.56 17.03
C VAL A 23 -10.42 -8.56 17.20
N LYS A 24 -10.73 -8.18 18.45
CA LYS A 24 -11.75 -7.17 18.76
C LYS A 24 -11.34 -5.78 18.24
N ASP A 25 -10.07 -5.42 18.32
CA ASP A 25 -9.55 -4.12 17.87
C ASP A 25 -9.59 -4.00 16.34
N VAL A 26 -9.14 -5.01 15.59
CA VAL A 26 -9.30 -5.06 14.13
C VAL A 26 -10.79 -4.97 13.76
N LYS A 27 -11.64 -5.75 14.42
CA LYS A 27 -13.09 -5.73 14.16
C LYS A 27 -13.70 -4.34 14.39
N ASN A 28 -13.30 -3.66 15.46
CA ASN A 28 -13.79 -2.32 15.79
C ASN A 28 -13.22 -1.22 14.88
N ASN A 29 -12.00 -1.38 14.38
CA ASN A 29 -11.34 -0.42 13.49
C ASN A 29 -12.01 -0.39 12.11
N PHE A 30 -12.25 -1.55 11.49
CA PHE A 30 -12.82 -1.59 10.15
C PHE A 30 -14.35 -1.47 10.14
N ARG A 31 -15.08 -2.04 11.11
CA ARG A 31 -16.56 -2.06 11.08
C ARG A 31 -17.20 -0.67 11.13
N ASN A 32 -16.59 0.28 11.84
CA ASN A 32 -17.14 1.63 12.01
C ASN A 32 -16.45 2.67 11.12
N PHE A 33 -15.69 2.25 10.11
CA PHE A 33 -14.92 3.17 9.27
C PHE A 33 -15.83 4.18 8.56
N GLY A 34 -16.86 3.71 7.85
CA GLY A 34 -17.71 4.57 7.01
C GLY A 34 -18.58 5.56 7.79
N SER A 35 -18.72 5.41 9.11
CA SER A 35 -19.47 6.35 9.96
C SER A 35 -18.59 7.37 10.66
N ARG A 36 -17.27 7.33 10.46
CA ARG A 36 -16.29 8.18 11.13
C ARG A 36 -15.61 9.08 10.12
N THR A 37 -15.23 10.28 10.56
CA THR A 37 -14.58 11.25 9.69
C THR A 37 -13.12 10.88 9.46
N THR A 38 -12.70 10.87 8.19
CA THR A 38 -11.30 10.79 7.78
C THR A 38 -10.73 12.19 7.66
N LYS A 39 -9.72 12.50 8.46
CA LYS A 39 -8.92 13.71 8.37
C LYS A 39 -7.81 13.50 7.35
N ILE A 40 -7.85 14.22 6.24
CA ILE A 40 -6.81 14.17 5.21
C ILE A 40 -5.79 15.25 5.57
N VAL A 41 -4.60 14.81 6.00
CA VAL A 41 -3.56 15.69 6.53
C VAL A 41 -2.69 16.17 5.38
N LEU A 42 -2.69 17.46 5.13
CA LEU A 42 -2.01 18.09 4.00
C LEU A 42 -1.26 19.34 4.44
N SER A 43 -0.05 19.55 3.93
CA SER A 43 0.64 20.83 4.03
C SER A 43 0.03 21.84 3.03
N ASP A 44 0.02 23.12 3.40
CA ASP A 44 -0.63 24.17 2.60
C ASP A 44 0.15 24.53 1.31
N ASP A 45 1.46 24.27 1.29
CA ASP A 45 2.41 24.67 0.25
C ASP A 45 2.92 23.51 -0.62
N GLY A 46 2.56 22.26 -0.29
CA GLY A 46 3.02 21.08 -1.03
C GLY A 46 2.28 20.88 -2.34
N ILE A 47 3.00 20.87 -3.47
CA ILE A 47 2.43 20.55 -4.80
C ILE A 47 1.74 19.19 -4.79
N ILE A 48 2.41 18.17 -4.26
CA ILE A 48 1.85 16.82 -4.10
C ILE A 48 0.59 16.84 -3.24
N ASP A 49 0.58 17.61 -2.15
CA ASP A 49 -0.57 17.70 -1.26
C ASP A 49 -1.77 18.38 -1.94
N ALA A 50 -1.54 19.32 -2.87
CA ALA A 50 -2.58 19.87 -3.72
C ALA A 50 -3.19 18.79 -4.65
N TYR A 51 -2.37 17.92 -5.24
CA TYR A 51 -2.88 16.79 -6.03
C TYR A 51 -3.63 15.75 -5.19
N ILE A 52 -3.17 15.47 -3.95
CA ILE A 52 -3.91 14.62 -3.01
C ILE A 52 -5.26 15.25 -2.67
N ARG A 53 -5.31 16.57 -2.43
CA ARG A 53 -6.56 17.30 -2.19
C ARG A 53 -7.54 17.13 -3.35
N ASP A 54 -7.08 17.38 -4.58
CA ASP A 54 -7.91 17.30 -5.77
C ASP A 54 -8.42 15.88 -6.03
N ALA A 55 -7.55 14.89 -5.86
CA ALA A 55 -7.91 13.48 -5.97
C ALA A 55 -8.92 13.08 -4.87
N ALA A 56 -8.73 13.51 -3.63
CA ALA A 56 -9.64 13.21 -2.53
C ALA A 56 -11.04 13.79 -2.78
N ILE A 57 -11.14 15.02 -3.29
CA ILE A 57 -12.42 15.65 -3.64
C ILE A 57 -13.18 14.83 -4.68
N LYS A 58 -12.49 14.22 -5.65
CA LYS A 58 -13.10 13.47 -6.75
C LYS A 58 -13.41 12.01 -6.37
N GLU A 59 -12.50 11.38 -5.64
CA GLU A 59 -12.46 9.94 -5.47
C GLU A 59 -12.86 9.44 -4.08
N TRP A 60 -12.71 10.24 -3.02
CA TRP A 60 -12.94 9.75 -1.65
C TRP A 60 -14.43 9.69 -1.30
N LYS A 61 -14.96 8.47 -1.14
CA LYS A 61 -16.40 8.19 -1.02
C LYS A 61 -16.75 7.22 0.13
N ILE A 62 -15.77 6.54 0.71
CA ILE A 62 -16.03 5.50 1.73
C ILE A 62 -16.40 6.02 3.12
N SER A 63 -16.13 7.30 3.40
CA SER A 63 -16.41 7.95 4.69
C SER A 63 -16.54 9.46 4.51
N PRO A 64 -17.21 10.18 5.44
CA PRO A 64 -17.06 11.62 5.55
C PRO A 64 -15.59 11.99 5.70
N TYR A 65 -15.16 13.10 5.10
CA TYR A 65 -13.78 13.56 5.22
C TYR A 65 -13.69 15.07 5.41
N GLU A 66 -12.60 15.49 6.04
CA GLU A 66 -12.24 16.88 6.24
C GLU A 66 -10.72 17.02 6.04
N PHE A 67 -10.28 18.15 5.53
CA PHE A 67 -8.85 18.46 5.46
C PHE A 67 -8.37 19.03 6.79
N CYS A 68 -7.14 18.72 7.17
CA CYS A 68 -6.47 19.37 8.29
C CYS A 68 -4.98 19.54 8.03
N THR A 69 -4.36 20.48 8.72
CA THR A 69 -2.91 20.72 8.64
C THR A 69 -2.13 19.71 9.49
N PRO A 70 -0.81 19.54 9.28
CA PRO A 70 0.03 18.74 10.16
C PRO A 70 -0.01 19.21 11.62
N GLN A 71 -0.14 20.52 11.84
CA GLN A 71 -0.22 21.10 13.19
C GLN A 71 -1.53 20.73 13.88
N GLU A 72 -2.65 20.79 13.16
CA GLU A 72 -3.94 20.33 13.68
C GLU A 72 -3.91 18.83 13.97
N TYR A 73 -3.34 18.03 13.07
CA TYR A 73 -3.15 16.60 13.27
C TYR A 73 -2.40 16.29 14.56
N GLU A 74 -1.31 17.00 14.86
CA GLU A 74 -0.53 16.78 16.08
C GLU A 74 -1.36 16.97 17.37
N VAL A 75 -2.37 17.84 17.34
CA VAL A 75 -3.31 18.07 18.46
C VAL A 75 -4.36 16.96 18.55
N ILE A 76 -4.88 16.46 17.42
CA ILE A 76 -6.03 15.54 17.39
C ILE A 76 -5.69 14.07 17.11
N LYS A 77 -4.43 13.73 16.83
CA LYS A 77 -4.00 12.36 16.44
C LYS A 77 -4.33 11.26 17.44
N GLU A 78 -4.53 11.60 18.70
CA GLU A 78 -4.92 10.64 19.75
C GLU A 78 -6.44 10.45 19.85
N ASP A 79 -7.24 11.25 19.15
CA ASP A 79 -8.69 11.14 19.15
C ASP A 79 -9.14 9.92 18.33
N THR A 80 -9.70 8.95 19.05
CA THR A 80 -10.20 7.70 18.47
C THR A 80 -11.41 7.87 17.57
N SER A 81 -12.01 9.06 17.48
CA SER A 81 -13.15 9.38 16.61
C SER A 81 -12.74 9.53 15.14
N PHE A 82 -11.46 9.83 14.88
CA PHE A 82 -10.95 10.11 13.55
C PHE A 82 -10.11 8.96 12.97
N PHE A 83 -10.09 8.91 11.64
CA PHE A 83 -9.03 8.29 10.87
C PHE A 83 -8.19 9.39 10.23
N PHE A 84 -6.93 9.11 9.94
CA PHE A 84 -6.01 10.06 9.33
C PHE A 84 -5.42 9.45 8.07
N LEU A 85 -5.59 10.14 6.94
CA LEU A 85 -4.87 9.85 5.70
C LEU A 85 -3.74 10.87 5.58
N LEU A 86 -2.50 10.40 5.61
CA LEU A 86 -1.33 11.27 5.65
C LEU A 86 -0.10 10.61 5.03
N ARG A 87 0.84 11.43 4.58
CA ARG A 87 2.18 10.97 4.21
C ARG A 87 2.97 10.66 5.47
N THR A 88 3.66 9.53 5.50
CA THR A 88 4.45 9.08 6.64
C THR A 88 5.82 8.57 6.21
N ASP A 89 6.83 8.94 6.99
CA ASP A 89 8.19 8.44 6.84
C ASP A 89 8.30 6.97 7.27
N GLY A 90 8.82 6.12 6.38
CA GLY A 90 9.01 4.70 6.64
C GLY A 90 10.15 4.41 7.61
N ILE A 91 9.90 4.42 8.92
CA ILE A 91 10.90 3.95 9.90
C ILE A 91 10.86 2.41 9.92
N PHE A 92 11.52 1.78 8.95
CA PHE A 92 11.87 0.37 9.12
C PHE A 92 12.88 0.25 10.25
N SER A 93 12.67 -0.69 11.16
CA SER A 93 13.42 -0.96 12.40
C SER A 93 14.98 -1.04 12.32
N LYS A 94 15.59 -0.84 11.15
CA LYS A 94 17.04 -0.85 10.92
C LYS A 94 17.56 0.30 10.05
N GLU A 95 16.69 1.17 9.54
CA GLU A 95 17.11 2.37 8.81
C GLU A 95 17.28 3.50 9.83
N TYR A 96 18.48 4.10 9.88
CA TYR A 96 18.75 5.26 10.74
C TYR A 96 17.93 6.48 10.29
N GLU A 97 17.60 6.55 9.00
CA GLU A 97 16.79 7.59 8.39
C GLU A 97 15.78 6.96 7.41
N PRO A 98 14.51 7.42 7.41
CA PRO A 98 13.50 6.91 6.50
C PRO A 98 13.88 7.23 5.05
N SER A 99 13.87 6.21 4.19
CA SER A 99 14.33 6.34 2.80
C SER A 99 13.20 6.40 1.76
N ILE A 100 11.97 6.10 2.20
CA ILE A 100 10.73 6.08 1.40
C ILE A 100 9.61 6.69 2.23
N GLU A 101 8.79 7.51 1.57
CA GLU A 101 7.52 8.00 2.09
C GLU A 101 6.38 7.04 1.74
N PHE A 102 5.38 6.96 2.61
CA PHE A 102 4.18 6.14 2.43
C PHE A 102 2.95 7.03 2.51
N LEU A 103 1.93 6.73 1.70
CA LEU A 103 0.58 7.24 1.91
C LEU A 103 -0.15 6.26 2.82
N SER A 104 -0.44 6.71 4.03
CA SER A 104 -0.88 5.86 5.12
C SER A 104 -2.26 6.28 5.61
N LEU A 105 -3.14 5.30 5.80
CA LEU A 105 -4.40 5.45 6.49
C LEU A 105 -4.28 4.83 7.88
N ILE A 106 -4.39 5.66 8.90
CA ILE A 106 -4.24 5.26 10.30
C ILE A 106 -5.48 5.64 11.09
N LYS A 107 -5.74 4.92 12.18
CA LYS A 107 -6.77 5.25 13.17
C LYS A 107 -6.16 6.11 14.27
N GLY A 108 -6.87 7.17 14.65
CA GLY A 108 -6.54 7.96 15.82
C GLY A 108 -6.57 7.15 17.11
N GLY A 109 -5.66 7.49 18.02
CA GLY A 109 -5.55 6.80 19.30
C GLY A 109 -4.18 6.92 19.94
N PRO A 110 -4.03 6.48 21.20
CA PRO A 110 -2.77 6.55 21.90
C PRO A 110 -1.70 5.71 21.22
N LYS A 111 -0.45 6.20 21.19
CA LYS A 111 0.70 5.43 20.70
C LYS A 111 0.86 4.14 21.51
N PHE A 112 0.71 2.98 20.87
CA PHE A 112 0.96 1.71 21.53
C PHE A 112 2.47 1.51 21.77
N LYS A 113 2.90 1.59 23.03
CA LYS A 113 4.26 1.21 23.44
C LYS A 113 4.43 -0.31 23.24
N ARG A 114 5.24 -0.71 22.24
CA ARG A 114 6.03 -1.97 22.10
C ARG A 114 6.09 -2.52 20.66
N GLY A 115 6.54 -1.71 19.69
CA GLY A 115 7.16 -2.22 18.45
C GLY A 115 6.34 -3.16 17.55
N LEU A 116 5.03 -3.30 17.79
CA LEU A 116 4.11 -4.10 17.02
C LEU A 116 3.01 -3.16 16.52
N PHE A 117 3.12 -2.80 15.24
CA PHE A 117 2.24 -1.90 14.49
C PHE A 117 0.78 -2.40 14.35
N MET A 118 0.35 -3.42 15.08
CA MET A 118 -0.80 -4.23 14.68
C MET A 118 -2.20 -3.65 14.98
N SER A 119 -2.38 -2.36 15.29
CA SER A 119 -3.75 -1.84 15.46
C SER A 119 -3.97 -0.32 15.29
N ALA A 120 -2.99 0.44 14.80
CA ALA A 120 -3.19 1.86 14.46
C ALA A 120 -3.13 2.12 12.95
N GLU A 121 -2.22 1.47 12.23
CA GLU A 121 -2.14 1.57 10.77
C GLU A 121 -3.14 0.58 10.13
N LEU A 122 -4.02 1.08 9.26
CA LEU A 122 -4.97 0.24 8.52
C LEU A 122 -4.35 -0.24 7.22
N ILE A 123 -3.73 0.67 6.47
CA ILE A 123 -3.01 0.40 5.23
C ILE A 123 -1.98 1.51 4.98
N SER A 124 -0.81 1.12 4.48
CA SER A 124 0.21 2.05 4.00
C SER A 124 0.75 1.58 2.66
N LEU A 125 0.67 2.48 1.67
CA LEU A 125 1.19 2.24 0.33
C LEU A 125 2.50 3.02 0.15
N PRO A 126 3.56 2.40 -0.40
CA PRO A 126 4.80 3.10 -0.71
C PRO A 126 4.50 4.18 -1.74
N PHE A 127 4.86 5.42 -1.47
CA PHE A 127 4.40 6.57 -2.23
C PHE A 127 5.51 7.10 -3.12
N GLN A 128 6.64 7.51 -2.55
CA GLN A 128 7.79 8.00 -3.29
C GLN A 128 9.07 7.85 -2.48
N ALA A 129 10.22 8.08 -3.10
CA ALA A 129 11.46 8.21 -2.34
C ALA A 129 11.38 9.44 -1.44
N LYS A 130 12.06 9.41 -0.29
CA LYS A 130 12.14 10.59 0.56
C LYS A 130 12.86 11.72 -0.19
N ASP A 131 12.34 12.94 -0.06
CA ASP A 131 12.84 14.16 -0.71
C ASP A 131 12.82 14.08 -2.27
N ASP A 132 11.92 13.27 -2.83
CA ASP A 132 11.68 13.19 -4.26
C ASP A 132 10.71 14.28 -4.73
N ASP A 133 11.21 15.19 -5.55
CA ASP A 133 10.47 16.29 -6.15
C ASP A 133 10.16 16.05 -7.65
N SER A 134 10.38 14.83 -8.16
CA SER A 134 10.17 14.50 -9.59
C SER A 134 8.71 14.62 -10.03
N GLY A 135 7.77 14.43 -9.10
CA GLY A 135 6.34 14.40 -9.40
C GLY A 135 5.86 13.11 -10.08
N GLU A 136 6.72 12.09 -10.23
CA GLU A 136 6.38 10.84 -10.92
C GLU A 136 5.15 10.13 -10.34
N ILE A 137 4.94 10.28 -9.02
CA ILE A 137 3.80 9.66 -8.32
C ILE A 137 2.47 10.35 -8.60
N ILE A 138 2.47 11.61 -9.05
CA ILE A 138 1.27 12.46 -9.17
C ILE A 138 0.15 11.80 -9.98
N PRO A 139 0.42 11.23 -11.19
CA PRO A 139 -0.60 10.56 -11.97
C PRO A 139 -1.28 9.39 -11.24
N PHE A 140 -0.57 8.73 -10.30
CA PHE A 140 -1.07 7.55 -9.59
C PHE A 140 -1.88 7.89 -8.32
N ILE A 141 -1.86 9.15 -7.87
CA ILE A 141 -2.54 9.55 -6.62
C ILE A 141 -4.03 9.14 -6.60
N PRO A 142 -4.85 9.39 -7.65
CA PRO A 142 -6.24 8.93 -7.66
C PRO A 142 -6.38 7.42 -7.46
N ALA A 143 -5.55 6.63 -8.16
CA ALA A 143 -5.55 5.18 -8.05
C ALA A 143 -5.14 4.73 -6.64
N TYR A 144 -4.16 5.38 -6.00
CA TYR A 144 -3.78 5.10 -4.62
C TYR A 144 -4.95 5.28 -3.65
N LEU A 145 -5.72 6.36 -3.80
CA LEU A 145 -6.91 6.58 -2.97
C LEU A 145 -7.96 5.50 -3.20
N GLN A 146 -8.20 5.09 -4.45
CA GLN A 146 -9.13 4.00 -4.76
C GLN A 146 -8.64 2.66 -4.18
N ILE A 147 -7.35 2.32 -4.30
CA ILE A 147 -6.76 1.10 -3.72
C ILE A 147 -6.97 1.08 -2.19
N ILE A 148 -6.72 2.20 -1.51
CA ILE A 148 -6.94 2.32 -0.07
C ILE A 148 -8.42 2.06 0.26
N GLN A 149 -9.32 2.67 -0.50
CA GLN A 149 -10.76 2.51 -0.29
C GLN A 149 -11.23 1.07 -0.50
N ASP A 150 -10.78 0.44 -1.58
CA ASP A 150 -11.08 -0.95 -1.92
C ASP A 150 -10.54 -1.93 -0.88
N TYR A 151 -9.35 -1.65 -0.34
CA TYR A 151 -8.80 -2.43 0.76
C TYR A 151 -9.69 -2.37 2.00
N ILE A 152 -10.13 -1.17 2.41
CA ILE A 152 -11.05 -1.01 3.55
C ILE A 152 -12.35 -1.77 3.32
N MET A 153 -12.96 -1.63 2.14
CA MET A 153 -14.19 -2.33 1.80
C MET A 153 -14.02 -3.85 1.78
N THR A 154 -12.90 -4.35 1.28
CA THR A 154 -12.59 -5.78 1.23
C THR A 154 -12.43 -6.35 2.63
N VAL A 155 -11.69 -5.66 3.50
CA VAL A 155 -11.53 -6.06 4.91
C VAL A 155 -12.88 -6.01 5.66
N GLN A 156 -13.70 -5.00 5.42
CA GLN A 156 -15.05 -4.92 6.03
C GLN A 156 -15.95 -6.09 5.61
N LYS A 157 -15.94 -6.45 4.32
CA LYS A 157 -16.71 -7.58 3.78
C LYS A 157 -16.22 -8.93 4.33
N ASN A 158 -14.92 -9.08 4.56
CA ASN A 158 -14.31 -10.34 4.98
C ASN A 158 -13.41 -10.19 6.22
N ILE A 159 -13.99 -9.69 7.31
CA ILE A 159 -13.24 -9.33 8.52
C ILE A 159 -12.51 -10.51 9.14
N LEU A 160 -13.09 -11.72 9.05
CA LEU A 160 -12.48 -12.95 9.57
C LEU A 160 -11.25 -13.36 8.76
N ALA A 161 -11.27 -13.21 7.43
CA ALA A 161 -10.09 -13.49 6.59
C ALA A 161 -8.97 -12.45 6.78
N SER A 162 -9.32 -11.20 7.08
CA SER A 162 -8.33 -10.16 7.42
C SER A 162 -7.61 -10.47 8.73
N ILE A 163 -8.35 -10.91 9.76
CA ILE A 163 -7.79 -11.31 11.06
C ILE A 163 -6.82 -12.49 10.94
N SER A 164 -7.06 -13.41 10.00
CA SER A 164 -6.16 -14.54 9.73
C SER A 164 -4.98 -14.20 8.81
N GLY A 165 -4.83 -12.94 8.39
CA GLY A 165 -3.76 -12.49 7.49
C GLY A 165 -3.94 -12.88 6.01
N ASN A 166 -5.15 -13.28 5.61
CA ASN A 166 -5.44 -13.76 4.25
C ASN A 166 -5.87 -12.64 3.28
N VAL A 167 -6.02 -11.40 3.75
CA VAL A 167 -6.21 -10.25 2.84
C VAL A 167 -4.83 -9.78 2.41
N VAL A 168 -4.44 -10.18 1.20
CA VAL A 168 -3.16 -9.82 0.57
C VAL A 168 -3.37 -8.59 -0.29
N LEU A 169 -2.44 -7.63 -0.21
CA LEU A 169 -2.36 -6.55 -1.19
C LEU A 169 -1.87 -7.12 -2.51
N GLY A 170 -2.63 -6.91 -3.59
CA GLY A 170 -2.33 -7.45 -4.90
C GLY A 170 -2.96 -8.82 -5.15
N ASP A 171 -3.76 -8.91 -6.21
CA ASP A 171 -4.23 -10.19 -6.78
C ASP A 171 -4.12 -10.11 -8.30
N LEU A 172 -3.43 -11.09 -8.91
CA LEU A 172 -3.29 -11.17 -10.37
C LEU A 172 -4.60 -11.59 -11.07
N ALA A 173 -5.65 -11.91 -10.33
CA ALA A 173 -6.96 -12.19 -10.89
C ALA A 173 -7.51 -11.01 -11.71
N GLY A 174 -7.84 -11.28 -12.97
CA GLY A 174 -8.38 -10.30 -13.92
C GLY A 174 -7.33 -9.49 -14.67
N ILE A 175 -6.03 -9.69 -14.41
CA ILE A 175 -4.98 -8.94 -15.11
C ILE A 175 -4.88 -9.30 -16.59
N ASN A 176 -5.17 -10.55 -16.98
CA ASN A 176 -4.94 -11.10 -18.33
C ASN A 176 -5.63 -10.35 -19.48
N GLY A 177 -6.66 -9.54 -19.18
CA GLY A 177 -7.33 -8.69 -20.15
C GLY A 177 -6.63 -7.36 -20.42
N LYS A 178 -5.61 -6.99 -19.64
CA LYS A 178 -4.94 -5.68 -19.70
C LYS A 178 -3.65 -5.73 -20.53
N THR A 179 -3.16 -4.58 -20.96
CA THR A 179 -1.81 -4.37 -21.48
C THR A 179 -0.95 -3.83 -20.35
N LEU A 180 0.19 -4.47 -20.07
CA LEU A 180 1.12 -3.99 -19.03
C LEU A 180 2.14 -3.02 -19.60
N LEU A 181 2.24 -1.86 -18.99
CA LEU A 181 3.27 -0.87 -19.30
C LEU A 181 4.33 -0.88 -18.19
N PHE A 182 5.61 -0.88 -18.59
CA PHE A 182 6.74 -0.75 -17.68
C PHE A 182 7.68 0.34 -18.17
N LYS A 183 8.32 1.07 -17.26
CA LYS A 183 9.49 1.87 -17.63
C LYS A 183 10.72 0.99 -17.79
N GLU A 184 11.66 1.42 -18.63
CA GLU A 184 12.92 0.70 -18.82
C GLU A 184 13.73 0.62 -17.52
N GLU A 185 13.81 1.73 -16.78
CA GLU A 185 14.50 1.83 -15.49
C GLU A 185 13.88 0.98 -14.38
N ASP A 186 12.62 0.58 -14.53
CA ASP A 186 11.92 -0.31 -13.61
C ASP A 186 12.26 -1.79 -13.85
N ILE A 187 12.97 -2.13 -14.93
CA ILE A 187 13.36 -3.50 -15.25
C ILE A 187 14.77 -3.80 -14.72
N ALA A 188 14.85 -4.75 -13.78
CA ALA A 188 16.07 -5.08 -13.04
C ALA A 188 16.96 -6.12 -13.76
N PHE A 189 16.89 -6.23 -15.08
CA PHE A 189 17.73 -7.14 -15.86
C PHE A 189 17.88 -6.63 -17.29
N PRO A 190 18.99 -6.94 -17.97
CA PRO A 190 19.12 -6.63 -19.39
C PRO A 190 18.09 -7.46 -20.17
N ALA A 191 17.02 -6.80 -20.59
CA ALA A 191 16.00 -7.39 -21.46
C ALA A 191 16.33 -7.09 -22.92
N GLU A 192 16.11 -8.04 -23.82
CA GLU A 192 16.18 -7.74 -25.25
C GLU A 192 15.01 -6.83 -25.66
N LYS A 193 15.17 -6.12 -26.79
CA LYS A 193 14.28 -5.05 -27.28
C LYS A 193 12.79 -5.42 -27.34
N ASP A 194 12.45 -6.70 -27.45
CA ASP A 194 11.07 -7.20 -27.47
C ASP A 194 10.81 -8.33 -26.46
N GLU A 195 11.76 -8.60 -25.56
CA GLU A 195 11.67 -9.75 -24.66
C GLU A 195 10.45 -9.67 -23.74
N ILE A 196 10.19 -8.49 -23.16
CA ILE A 196 8.99 -8.26 -22.34
C ILE A 196 7.74 -8.52 -23.18
N LYS A 197 7.67 -7.97 -24.39
CA LYS A 197 6.52 -8.15 -25.29
C LYS A 197 6.27 -9.63 -25.58
N TRP A 198 7.30 -10.41 -25.88
CA TRP A 198 7.16 -11.84 -26.13
C TRP A 198 6.72 -12.63 -24.91
N ILE A 199 7.29 -12.35 -23.74
CA ILE A 199 6.94 -13.03 -22.48
C ILE A 199 5.45 -12.89 -22.17
N PHE A 200 4.85 -11.73 -22.50
CA PHE A 200 3.43 -11.42 -22.31
C PHE A 200 2.56 -11.64 -23.56
N ARG A 201 3.05 -12.34 -24.60
CA ARG A 201 2.31 -12.60 -25.85
C ARG A 201 1.75 -11.32 -26.51
N GLY A 202 2.53 -10.25 -26.51
CA GLY A 202 2.15 -8.94 -27.08
C GLY A 202 1.33 -8.06 -26.14
N ARG A 203 1.06 -8.49 -24.89
CA ARG A 203 0.27 -7.74 -23.89
C ARG A 203 1.12 -7.02 -22.85
N ALA A 204 2.40 -6.76 -23.15
CA ALA A 204 3.21 -5.86 -22.34
C ALA A 204 4.23 -5.11 -23.19
N GLU A 205 4.54 -3.89 -22.80
CA GLU A 205 5.47 -3.01 -23.51
C GLU A 205 6.32 -2.22 -22.51
N VAL A 206 7.56 -1.92 -22.93
CA VAL A 206 8.44 -0.99 -22.22
C VAL A 206 8.26 0.38 -22.85
N VAL A 207 7.93 1.39 -22.05
CA VAL A 207 7.50 2.72 -22.52
C VAL A 207 8.17 3.84 -21.72
N SER A 208 8.08 5.07 -22.22
CA SER A 208 8.50 6.27 -21.50
C SER A 208 7.48 6.72 -20.45
N GLN A 209 7.92 7.60 -19.56
CA GLN A 209 7.05 8.26 -18.57
C GLN A 209 5.87 8.99 -19.23
N ASP A 210 6.09 9.74 -20.32
CA ASP A 210 5.03 10.47 -21.02
C ASP A 210 3.90 9.55 -21.52
N VAL A 211 4.23 8.32 -21.94
CA VAL A 211 3.24 7.34 -22.39
C VAL A 211 2.43 6.82 -21.20
N ILE A 212 3.06 6.61 -20.04
CA ILE A 212 2.39 6.25 -18.79
C ILE A 212 1.42 7.37 -18.38
N GLU A 213 1.88 8.62 -18.37
CA GLU A 213 1.06 9.78 -18.01
C GLU A 213 -0.14 9.95 -18.94
N SER A 214 0.07 9.76 -20.25
CA SER A 214 -1.00 9.78 -21.24
C SER A 214 -2.00 8.65 -21.00
N ALA A 215 -1.53 7.42 -20.77
CA ALA A 215 -2.40 6.26 -20.52
C ALA A 215 -3.27 6.43 -19.27
N ILE A 216 -2.73 7.07 -18.22
CA ILE A 216 -3.46 7.39 -16.99
C ILE A 216 -4.47 8.52 -17.23
N SER A 217 -4.04 9.60 -17.88
CA SER A 217 -4.87 10.79 -18.11
C SER A 217 -6.05 10.51 -19.06
N GLU A 218 -5.86 9.64 -20.03
CA GLU A 218 -6.90 9.17 -20.96
C GLU A 218 -7.80 8.09 -20.35
N ILE A 219 -7.53 7.66 -19.11
CA ILE A 219 -8.26 6.62 -18.37
C ILE A 219 -8.41 5.36 -19.24
N SER A 220 -7.27 4.89 -19.78
CA SER A 220 -7.27 3.71 -20.63
C SER A 220 -7.69 2.48 -19.82
N GLN A 221 -8.94 2.06 -20.03
CA GLN A 221 -9.58 0.97 -19.27
C GLN A 221 -8.87 -0.37 -19.44
N ASP A 222 -8.01 -0.53 -20.44
CA ASP A 222 -7.35 -1.80 -20.75
C ASP A 222 -5.85 -1.81 -20.39
N VAL A 223 -5.40 -0.92 -19.51
CA VAL A 223 -3.98 -0.78 -19.14
C VAL A 223 -3.74 -1.04 -17.66
N ALA A 224 -2.64 -1.73 -17.36
CA ALA A 224 -2.06 -1.81 -16.03
C ALA A 224 -0.59 -1.37 -16.09
N ILE A 225 -0.09 -0.72 -15.04
CA ILE A 225 1.21 -0.06 -15.05
C ILE A 225 2.07 -0.65 -13.94
N GLY A 226 3.25 -1.14 -14.31
CA GLY A 226 4.30 -1.50 -13.38
C GLY A 226 4.97 -0.24 -12.83
N LEU A 227 5.05 -0.15 -11.50
CA LEU A 227 5.64 0.98 -10.79
C LEU A 227 6.66 0.46 -9.76
N VAL A 228 7.84 1.07 -9.71
CA VAL A 228 8.86 0.77 -8.71
C VAL A 228 9.07 1.98 -7.82
N ILE A 229 8.82 1.82 -6.52
CA ILE A 229 9.15 2.85 -5.52
C ILE A 229 10.41 2.43 -4.79
N SER A 230 11.47 3.22 -4.92
CA SER A 230 12.77 2.93 -4.33
C SER A 230 13.42 4.19 -3.78
N PRO A 231 14.38 4.09 -2.85
CA PRO A 231 15.11 5.25 -2.36
C PRO A 231 15.94 5.90 -3.48
N LEU A 232 16.05 7.23 -3.48
CA LEU A 232 16.91 7.98 -4.42
C LEU A 232 18.35 7.45 -4.43
N ARG A 233 18.84 7.02 -3.26
CA ARG A 233 20.14 6.36 -3.10
C ARG A 233 19.95 4.97 -2.53
N ALA A 234 20.06 3.98 -3.41
CA ALA A 234 20.07 2.58 -3.02
C ALA A 234 21.22 2.31 -2.04
N HIS A 235 20.89 1.84 -0.85
CA HIS A 235 21.87 1.46 0.16
C HIS A 235 21.58 0.05 0.66
N LYS A 236 22.65 -0.65 1.06
CA LYS A 236 22.56 -2.03 1.51
C LYS A 236 21.64 -2.12 2.72
N GLY A 237 20.62 -2.96 2.60
CA GLY A 237 19.69 -3.23 3.67
C GLY A 237 18.41 -2.40 3.66
N GLY A 238 18.33 -1.35 2.84
CA GLY A 238 17.10 -0.62 2.55
C GLY A 238 16.09 -1.46 1.77
N TYR A 239 14.91 -0.91 1.52
CA TYR A 239 13.83 -1.60 0.82
C TYR A 239 13.38 -0.84 -0.43
N TYR A 240 12.83 -1.58 -1.39
CA TYR A 240 12.08 -1.04 -2.51
C TYR A 240 10.79 -1.85 -2.71
N TYR A 241 9.86 -1.26 -3.43
CA TYR A 241 8.54 -1.81 -3.66
C TYR A 241 8.26 -1.91 -5.15
N LYS A 242 7.51 -2.94 -5.52
CA LYS A 242 6.99 -3.16 -6.87
C LYS A 242 5.49 -3.24 -6.81
N LEU A 243 4.84 -2.48 -7.67
CA LEU A 243 3.40 -2.41 -7.79
C LEU A 243 3.00 -2.66 -9.23
N VAL A 244 1.86 -3.30 -9.45
CA VAL A 244 1.18 -3.26 -10.76
C VAL A 244 -0.22 -2.75 -10.52
N ILE A 245 -0.51 -1.56 -11.06
CA ILE A 245 -1.71 -0.77 -10.75
C ILE A 245 -2.54 -0.61 -12.01
N ASP A 246 -3.84 -0.85 -11.89
CA ASP A 246 -4.86 -0.36 -12.83
C ASP A 246 -5.22 1.08 -12.42
N PRO A 247 -4.81 2.11 -13.18
CA PRO A 247 -5.12 3.48 -12.80
C PRO A 247 -6.60 3.83 -13.02
N ALA A 248 -7.29 3.13 -13.93
CA ALA A 248 -8.67 3.40 -14.27
C ALA A 248 -9.65 2.78 -13.27
N GLU A 249 -9.36 1.55 -12.82
CA GLU A 249 -10.18 0.84 -11.83
C GLU A 249 -9.69 1.05 -10.38
N GLY A 250 -8.50 1.64 -10.18
CA GLY A 250 -7.91 1.77 -8.85
C GLY A 250 -7.55 0.41 -8.24
N LYS A 251 -7.19 -0.56 -9.08
CA LYS A 251 -6.95 -1.95 -8.67
C LYS A 251 -5.47 -2.25 -8.58
N LEU A 252 -5.04 -2.82 -7.45
CA LEU A 252 -3.68 -3.30 -7.26
C LEU A 252 -3.61 -4.78 -7.63
N TYR A 253 -2.90 -5.12 -8.72
CA TYR A 253 -2.71 -6.50 -9.17
C TYR A 253 -1.48 -7.16 -8.56
N TYR A 254 -0.43 -6.38 -8.29
CA TYR A 254 0.81 -6.90 -7.74
C TYR A 254 1.33 -5.95 -6.68
N PHE A 255 1.78 -6.51 -5.56
CA PHE A 255 2.46 -5.76 -4.52
C PHE A 255 3.58 -6.61 -3.96
N LYS A 256 4.81 -6.09 -3.99
CA LYS A 256 5.95 -6.81 -3.45
C LYS A 256 6.98 -5.89 -2.87
N LYS A 257 7.30 -6.12 -1.60
CA LYS A 257 8.43 -5.54 -0.89
C LYS A 257 9.68 -6.39 -1.11
N ASN A 258 10.79 -5.74 -1.45
CA ASN A 258 12.09 -6.39 -1.60
C ASN A 258 13.18 -5.61 -0.85
N ARG A 259 14.18 -6.32 -0.35
CA ARG A 259 15.35 -5.73 0.29
C ARG A 259 16.46 -5.50 -0.74
N ILE A 260 17.01 -4.29 -0.74
CA ILE A 260 18.15 -3.90 -1.57
C ILE A 260 19.38 -4.69 -1.14
N ASN A 261 19.99 -5.38 -2.10
CA ASN A 261 21.23 -6.12 -1.92
C ASN A 261 22.02 -6.12 -3.22
N GLU A 262 23.34 -6.30 -3.12
CA GLU A 262 24.29 -6.24 -4.26
C GLU A 262 23.97 -7.24 -5.38
N LYS A 263 23.24 -8.33 -5.10
CA LYS A 263 22.95 -9.38 -6.08
C LYS A 263 21.68 -9.13 -6.90
N LEU A 264 20.81 -8.25 -6.44
CA LEU A 264 19.51 -8.00 -7.07
C LEU A 264 19.34 -6.49 -7.25
N PRO A 265 19.50 -5.96 -8.48
CA PRO A 265 19.21 -4.56 -8.76
C PRO A 265 17.74 -4.22 -8.43
N VAL A 266 17.51 -2.94 -8.18
CA VAL A 266 16.18 -2.39 -7.93
C VAL A 266 15.33 -2.55 -9.20
N GLY A 267 14.05 -2.89 -9.01
CA GLY A 267 13.09 -3.08 -10.09
C GLY A 267 12.55 -4.50 -10.22
N PHE A 268 11.78 -4.73 -11.29
CA PHE A 268 11.18 -6.00 -11.66
C PHE A 268 12.26 -6.98 -12.15
N SER A 269 12.49 -8.02 -11.36
CA SER A 269 13.38 -9.10 -11.78
C SER A 269 12.71 -9.97 -12.85
N ARG A 270 13.52 -10.75 -13.58
CA ARG A 270 13.04 -11.76 -14.53
C ARG A 270 12.02 -12.72 -13.90
N ASN A 271 12.17 -13.05 -12.62
CA ASN A 271 11.19 -13.87 -11.90
C ASN A 271 9.86 -13.14 -11.65
N ASP A 272 9.90 -11.83 -11.37
CA ASP A 272 8.68 -11.03 -11.24
C ASP A 272 7.94 -10.97 -12.58
N ILE A 273 8.66 -10.67 -13.67
CA ILE A 273 8.12 -10.66 -15.04
C ILE A 273 7.51 -12.01 -15.42
N ASN A 274 8.18 -13.12 -15.09
CA ASN A 274 7.64 -14.47 -15.33
C ASN A 274 6.37 -14.76 -14.53
N LYS A 275 6.26 -14.26 -13.29
CA LYS A 275 5.05 -14.40 -12.47
C LYS A 275 3.89 -13.56 -13.03
N LEU A 276 4.16 -12.31 -13.38
CA LEU A 276 3.19 -11.39 -13.95
C LEU A 276 2.66 -11.88 -15.30
N SER A 277 3.49 -12.57 -16.08
CA SER A 277 3.07 -13.13 -17.38
C SER A 277 2.30 -14.45 -17.28
N ALA A 278 2.27 -15.12 -16.12
CA ALA A 278 1.62 -16.42 -15.98
C ALA A 278 0.12 -16.42 -16.40
N PRO A 279 -0.70 -15.39 -16.07
CA PRO A 279 -2.08 -15.29 -16.53
C PRO A 279 -2.24 -15.14 -18.06
N TYR A 280 -1.23 -14.60 -18.75
CA TYR A 280 -1.24 -14.37 -20.20
C TYR A 280 -0.85 -15.60 -21.01
N LYS A 281 -0.24 -16.59 -20.36
CA LYS A 281 0.23 -17.84 -20.99
C LYS A 281 -0.85 -18.92 -21.03
N ARG A 282 -1.98 -18.70 -20.38
CA ARG A 282 -3.14 -19.61 -20.43
C ARG A 282 -3.93 -19.45 -21.72
#